data_AF-A0AAZ1XQ12-F1
#
_entry.id   AF-A0AAZ1XQ12-F1
#
_cell.length_a   1.000
_cell.length_b   1.000
_cell.length_c   1.000
_cell.angle_alpha   90.00
_cell.angle_beta   90.00
_cell.angle_gamma   90.00
#
_symmetry.space_group_name_H-M   'P 1'
#
loop_
_entity.id
_entity.type
_entity.pdbx_description
1 polymer ?
#
loop_
_entity_poly.entity_id
_entity_poly.type
_entity_poly.pdbx_seq_one_letter_code
_entity_poly.pdbx_strand_id
1 'polypeptide(L)'
;MKSQQKCIVIFALVCCFAVLVALIFSAVDIWGEDEDGITEENCSKDCRVVLVENIPEDISFLNNSTSHLPLSIGLYNLLNQAIRVVEIVSPQWLLNSSDNESSFQPGRALLSSLQGLKARGIQLKISSGIANSTELSKLNAEVHYINMAALTKGNLHSSFWVVDRKHFYIGSASMDWRSLATRKELGVLVYNCSCLALDLHKVFSLYWGLQYKDFIPSFWSKRLFAVSNRDTPLNLTINGTKALAYVSSSPDVFIPKHRSSDLEAIARVIQDANHFIYISITDYLPLMGRNTSRLEYWSRIDSLIREALILRNVRVRLLISCSEKTHPLTFNFVWSLRSLCMEQANCSLEAVSSGGQRDVSLEGINHNRFMVTDRAIYLGNLDWEGEEFTFNAGAGLVISKLEDIDDRNFTVVEQLQAAFERDWFSQYTIPLQANKFLVCNKHQIKPMVLLKPTACEQTGGTSAYVATVATSGIQYSARTGYHTP
;
A
#
# COMPACT_ATOMS: atom_id res chain seq x y z
N MET A 1 16.94 -28.73 -61.71
CA MET A 1 15.79 -28.13 -60.99
C MET A 1 15.57 -28.74 -59.59
N LYS A 2 15.47 -30.07 -59.40
CA LYS A 2 15.21 -30.67 -58.06
C LYS A 2 16.27 -30.36 -56.97
N SER A 3 17.54 -30.19 -57.32
CA SER A 3 18.60 -29.88 -56.33
C SER A 3 18.57 -28.43 -55.85
N GLN A 4 18.27 -27.48 -56.74
CA GLN A 4 18.21 -26.05 -56.38
C GLN A 4 17.03 -25.73 -55.48
N GLN A 5 15.87 -26.36 -55.70
CA GLN A 5 14.73 -26.25 -54.79
C GLN A 5 15.06 -26.75 -53.37
N LYS A 6 15.80 -27.86 -53.23
CA LYS A 6 16.23 -28.36 -51.92
C LYS A 6 17.17 -27.39 -51.21
N CYS A 7 18.11 -26.79 -51.92
CA CYS A 7 19.01 -25.79 -51.34
C CYS A 7 18.27 -24.53 -50.87
N ILE A 8 17.29 -24.05 -51.63
CA ILE A 8 16.47 -22.88 -51.26
C ILE A 8 15.65 -23.17 -50.00
N VAL A 9 15.05 -24.36 -49.88
CA VAL A 9 14.27 -24.74 -48.69
C VAL A 9 15.15 -24.86 -47.46
N ILE A 10 16.34 -25.46 -47.58
CA ILE A 10 17.30 -25.55 -46.47
C ILE A 10 17.74 -24.15 -46.04
N PHE A 11 18.06 -23.26 -46.98
CA PHE A 11 18.46 -21.89 -46.67
C PHE A 11 17.34 -21.12 -45.96
N ALA A 12 16.10 -21.25 -46.42
CA ALA A 12 14.93 -20.63 -45.76
C ALA A 12 14.72 -21.16 -44.32
N LEU A 13 14.87 -22.47 -44.10
CA LEU A 13 14.79 -23.07 -42.77
C LEU A 13 15.89 -22.57 -41.83
N VAL A 14 17.13 -22.46 -42.32
CA VAL A 14 18.26 -21.92 -41.55
C VAL A 14 18.01 -20.45 -41.19
N CYS A 15 17.50 -19.65 -42.13
CA CYS A 15 17.11 -18.26 -41.85
C CYS A 15 15.96 -18.17 -40.84
N CYS A 16 14.92 -18.99 -40.97
CA CYS A 16 13.84 -19.04 -39.99
C CYS A 16 14.34 -19.46 -38.60
N PHE A 17 15.25 -20.44 -38.53
CA PHE A 17 15.87 -20.86 -37.28
C PHE A 17 16.73 -19.74 -36.69
N ALA A 18 17.53 -19.04 -37.49
CA ALA A 18 18.34 -17.91 -37.03
C ALA A 18 17.46 -16.76 -36.53
N VAL A 19 16.35 -16.46 -37.19
CA VAL A 19 15.37 -15.47 -36.73
C VAL A 19 14.68 -15.94 -35.45
N LEU A 20 14.30 -17.22 -35.35
CA LEU A 20 13.70 -17.78 -34.14
C LEU A 20 14.69 -17.70 -32.97
N VAL A 21 15.95 -18.05 -33.20
CA VAL A 21 17.03 -17.97 -32.21
C VAL A 21 17.28 -16.51 -31.82
N ALA A 22 17.33 -15.59 -32.77
CA ALA A 22 17.45 -14.16 -32.49
C ALA A 22 16.25 -13.65 -31.68
N LEU A 23 15.01 -14.03 -32.04
CA LEU A 23 13.81 -13.69 -31.28
C LEU A 23 13.81 -14.32 -29.89
N ILE A 24 14.31 -15.54 -29.74
CA ILE A 24 14.48 -16.19 -28.43
C ILE A 24 15.53 -15.45 -27.62
N PHE A 25 16.69 -15.09 -28.17
CA PHE A 25 17.72 -14.31 -27.47
C PHE A 25 17.30 -12.86 -27.22
N SER A 26 16.43 -12.28 -28.04
CA SER A 26 15.83 -10.98 -27.81
C SER A 26 14.67 -11.04 -26.80
N ALA A 27 13.99 -12.18 -26.66
CA ALA A 27 12.95 -12.40 -25.65
C ALA A 27 13.51 -12.91 -24.32
N VAL A 28 14.66 -13.58 -24.33
CA VAL A 28 15.50 -13.86 -23.17
C VAL A 28 16.25 -12.57 -22.89
N ASP A 29 15.52 -11.65 -22.29
CA ASP A 29 16.02 -10.37 -21.82
C ASP A 29 17.25 -10.64 -20.93
N ILE A 30 18.46 -10.44 -21.48
CA ILE A 30 19.75 -10.62 -20.80
C ILE A 30 19.95 -9.43 -19.87
N TRP A 31 19.08 -9.28 -18.88
CA TRP A 31 19.39 -8.45 -17.72
C TRP A 31 20.41 -9.23 -16.90
N GLY A 32 21.63 -8.69 -16.84
CA GLY A 32 22.77 -9.25 -16.13
C GLY A 32 22.56 -9.14 -14.62
N GLU A 33 21.98 -10.19 -14.04
CA GLU A 33 21.69 -10.25 -12.60
C GLU A 33 22.30 -11.47 -11.89
N ASP A 34 23.00 -12.35 -12.63
CA ASP A 34 23.75 -13.46 -12.03
C ASP A 34 25.02 -12.96 -11.28
N GLU A 35 25.27 -11.65 -11.21
CA GLU A 35 26.50 -11.06 -10.65
C GLU A 35 26.61 -11.19 -9.11
N ASP A 36 25.48 -11.33 -8.41
CA ASP A 36 25.45 -11.33 -6.94
C ASP A 36 25.53 -12.73 -6.32
N GLY A 37 25.32 -13.78 -7.12
CA GLY A 37 25.37 -15.17 -6.67
C GLY A 37 24.28 -15.57 -5.69
N ILE A 38 23.33 -14.69 -5.34
CA ILE A 38 22.19 -15.00 -4.47
C ILE A 38 21.04 -15.54 -5.32
N THR A 39 20.58 -16.73 -5.00
CA THR A 39 19.52 -17.49 -5.66
C THR A 39 18.48 -17.92 -4.63
N GLU A 40 17.34 -18.42 -5.10
CA GLU A 40 16.28 -18.96 -4.23
C GLU A 40 16.77 -20.15 -3.37
N GLU A 41 17.84 -20.83 -3.77
CA GLU A 41 18.39 -21.99 -3.08
C GLU A 41 19.40 -21.64 -1.98
N ASN A 42 20.14 -20.54 -2.14
CA ASN A 42 21.24 -20.17 -1.24
C ASN A 42 20.99 -18.89 -0.43
N CYS A 43 19.78 -18.35 -0.48
CA CYS A 43 19.41 -17.15 0.24
C CYS A 43 19.26 -17.40 1.77
N SER A 44 19.66 -16.42 2.57
CA SER A 44 19.46 -16.38 4.03
C SER A 44 17.99 -16.17 4.40
N LYS A 45 17.57 -16.93 5.42
CA LYS A 45 16.25 -16.86 6.09
C LYS A 45 16.33 -16.28 7.51
N ASP A 46 17.54 -16.01 8.00
CA ASP A 46 17.77 -15.34 9.29
C ASP A 46 17.85 -13.84 9.06
N CYS A 47 16.91 -13.12 9.64
CA CYS A 47 16.56 -11.74 9.30
C CYS A 47 16.57 -10.89 10.57
N ARG A 48 17.10 -9.67 10.46
CA ARG A 48 16.95 -8.66 11.51
C ARG A 48 16.00 -7.57 11.02
N VAL A 49 14.90 -7.36 11.72
CA VAL A 49 13.90 -6.34 11.37
C VAL A 49 13.91 -5.23 12.41
N VAL A 50 13.93 -3.98 11.95
CA VAL A 50 13.89 -2.77 12.77
C VAL A 50 12.77 -1.89 12.29
N LEU A 51 11.84 -1.54 13.17
CA LEU A 51 10.80 -0.56 12.87
C LEU A 51 11.45 0.82 12.80
N VAL A 52 11.08 1.58 11.78
CA VAL A 52 11.52 2.97 11.59
C VAL A 52 10.33 3.88 11.43
N GLU A 53 10.47 5.09 11.94
CA GLU A 53 9.43 6.10 11.81
C GLU A 53 10.01 7.50 11.70
N ASN A 54 9.28 8.38 11.02
CA ASN A 54 9.44 9.80 11.20
C ASN A 54 8.32 10.29 12.13
N ILE A 55 8.67 11.01 13.20
CA ILE A 55 7.73 11.72 14.05
C ILE A 55 8.01 13.22 13.84
N PRO A 56 7.01 13.99 13.37
CA PRO A 56 7.13 15.44 13.19
C PRO A 56 7.54 16.15 14.49
N GLU A 57 8.32 17.24 14.38
CA GLU A 57 8.85 17.98 15.55
C GLU A 57 7.74 18.58 16.44
N ASP A 58 6.57 18.89 15.86
CA ASP A 58 5.39 19.39 16.57
C ASP A 58 4.59 18.29 17.28
N ILE A 59 4.94 17.02 17.06
CA ILE A 59 4.37 15.86 17.73
C ILE A 59 5.29 15.41 18.86
N SER A 60 4.82 15.59 20.09
CA SER A 60 5.48 15.12 21.30
C SER A 60 4.62 14.08 22.00
N PHE A 61 5.25 12.94 22.32
CA PHE A 61 4.67 11.91 23.15
C PHE A 61 5.23 12.02 24.57
N LEU A 62 4.52 11.46 25.56
CA LEU A 62 5.00 11.41 26.95
C LEU A 62 6.35 10.67 27.01
N ASN A 63 7.29 11.12 27.85
CA ASN A 63 8.69 10.64 27.90
C ASN A 63 8.92 9.11 28.02
N ASN A 64 7.88 8.31 28.32
CA ASN A 64 7.94 6.85 28.36
C ASN A 64 7.32 6.16 27.13
N SER A 65 6.96 6.92 26.09
CA SER A 65 6.41 6.37 24.86
C SER A 65 7.47 5.61 24.09
N THR A 66 7.08 4.49 23.48
CA THR A 66 7.92 3.80 22.50
C THR A 66 8.29 4.78 21.39
N SER A 67 9.59 4.99 21.17
CA SER A 67 10.10 5.71 20.00
C SER A 67 11.00 4.77 19.24
N HIS A 68 10.71 4.59 17.95
CA HIS A 68 11.48 3.72 17.08
C HIS A 68 12.64 4.48 16.43
N LEU A 69 13.49 3.76 15.70
CA LEU A 69 14.64 4.35 15.05
C LEU A 69 14.18 5.44 14.07
N PRO A 70 14.71 6.68 14.14
CA PRO A 70 14.34 7.73 13.19
C PRO A 70 14.59 7.28 11.74
N LEU A 71 13.62 7.52 10.87
CA LEU A 71 13.65 7.07 9.48
C LEU A 71 14.93 7.49 8.75
N SER A 72 15.35 8.75 8.88
CA SER A 72 16.57 9.26 8.25
C SER A 72 17.82 8.46 8.68
N ILE A 73 17.99 8.24 9.98
CA ILE A 73 19.08 7.41 10.54
C ILE A 73 19.01 5.98 10.01
N GLY A 74 17.79 5.43 9.94
CA GLY A 74 17.52 4.12 9.38
C GLY A 74 17.99 3.96 7.93
N LEU A 75 17.64 4.92 7.07
CA LEU A 75 18.06 4.93 5.67
C LEU A 75 19.59 5.10 5.54
N TYR A 76 20.23 5.93 6.37
CA TYR A 76 21.69 6.00 6.42
C TYR A 76 22.33 4.67 6.79
N ASN A 77 21.77 3.97 7.78
CA ASN A 77 22.26 2.65 8.17
C ASN A 77 22.20 1.67 6.99
N LEU A 78 21.16 1.70 6.16
CA LEU A 78 21.11 0.90 4.92
C LEU A 78 22.20 1.30 3.92
N LEU A 79 22.39 2.60 3.66
CA LEU A 79 23.44 3.07 2.74
C LEU A 79 24.86 2.71 3.22
N ASN A 80 25.06 2.64 4.52
CA ASN A 80 26.33 2.21 5.11
C ASN A 80 26.58 0.71 4.93
N GLN A 81 25.53 -0.12 4.79
CA GLN A 81 25.68 -1.54 4.49
C GLN A 81 25.94 -1.82 3.00
N ALA A 82 25.67 -0.85 2.11
CA ALA A 82 25.79 -1.05 0.67
C ALA A 82 27.25 -1.29 0.22
N ILE A 83 27.45 -2.31 -0.61
CA ILE A 83 28.73 -2.74 -1.17
C ILE A 83 28.74 -2.61 -2.69
N ARG A 84 27.65 -2.96 -3.38
CA ARG A 84 27.60 -3.03 -4.85
C ARG A 84 26.49 -2.20 -5.45
N VAL A 85 25.26 -2.37 -4.98
CA VAL A 85 24.08 -1.78 -5.62
C VAL A 85 23.04 -1.33 -4.59
N VAL A 86 22.48 -0.15 -4.84
CA VAL A 86 21.32 0.40 -4.15
C VAL A 86 20.24 0.65 -5.20
N GLU A 87 19.10 -0.02 -5.03
CA GLU A 87 17.94 0.05 -5.89
C GLU A 87 16.81 0.76 -5.14
N ILE A 88 16.26 1.83 -5.71
CA ILE A 88 15.24 2.64 -5.03
C ILE A 88 14.03 2.79 -5.93
N VAL A 89 12.84 2.50 -5.37
CA VAL A 89 11.55 2.84 -5.95
C VAL A 89 10.95 3.95 -5.11
N SER A 90 10.51 5.04 -5.75
CA SER A 90 9.81 6.12 -5.07
C SER A 90 8.85 6.83 -6.02
N PRO A 91 7.65 7.25 -5.54
CA PRO A 91 6.68 7.99 -6.36
C PRO A 91 7.20 9.35 -6.83
N GLN A 92 7.99 10.01 -5.98
CA GLN A 92 8.49 11.36 -6.19
C GLN A 92 9.91 11.51 -5.65
N TRP A 93 10.63 12.51 -6.15
CA TRP A 93 11.99 12.86 -5.76
C TRP A 93 12.10 14.36 -5.53
N LEU A 94 12.03 14.74 -4.26
CA LEU A 94 12.11 16.13 -3.79
C LEU A 94 12.81 16.15 -2.43
N LEU A 95 14.10 15.84 -2.40
CA LEU A 95 14.91 15.83 -1.19
C LEU A 95 15.51 17.20 -0.87
N ASN A 96 15.56 18.11 -1.84
CA ASN A 96 16.09 19.46 -1.68
C ASN A 96 15.02 20.52 -1.98
N SER A 97 14.41 21.07 -0.92
CA SER A 97 13.54 22.24 -1.05
C SER A 97 14.36 23.51 -1.32
N SER A 98 13.77 24.43 -2.09
CA SER A 98 14.34 25.76 -2.40
C SER A 98 14.36 26.71 -1.21
N ASP A 99 13.56 26.45 -0.18
CA ASP A 99 13.43 27.32 0.97
C ASP A 99 14.52 27.03 2.01
N ASN A 100 14.82 28.00 2.87
CA ASN A 100 15.98 27.97 3.78
C ASN A 100 15.58 27.58 5.22
N GLU A 101 14.84 26.47 5.36
CA GLU A 101 14.37 25.98 6.66
C GLU A 101 15.19 24.79 7.19
N SER A 102 15.24 24.65 8.52
CA SER A 102 15.90 23.55 9.23
C SER A 102 15.27 22.19 8.96
N SER A 103 13.96 22.16 8.67
CA SER A 103 13.19 20.95 8.33
C SER A 103 13.73 20.20 7.09
N PHE A 104 14.56 20.84 6.25
CA PHE A 104 15.14 20.22 5.05
C PHE A 104 16.43 19.44 5.28
N GLN A 105 17.07 19.57 6.45
CA GLN A 105 18.39 18.98 6.70
C GLN A 105 18.44 17.46 6.50
N PRO A 106 17.46 16.65 6.97
CA PRO A 106 17.48 15.21 6.74
C PRO A 106 17.45 14.84 5.25
N GLY A 107 16.63 15.52 4.44
CA GLY A 107 16.53 15.29 3.00
C GLY A 107 17.80 15.67 2.23
N ARG A 108 18.38 16.85 2.51
CA ARG A 108 19.62 17.30 1.88
C ARG A 108 20.80 16.38 2.21
N ALA A 109 20.91 15.96 3.47
CA ALA A 109 21.97 15.04 3.89
C ALA A 109 21.81 13.66 3.24
N LEU A 110 20.56 13.19 3.03
CA LEU A 110 20.30 11.93 2.34
C LEU A 110 20.69 12.02 0.86
N LEU A 111 20.31 13.13 0.21
CA LEU A 111 20.70 13.41 -1.17
C LEU A 111 22.22 13.43 -1.33
N SER A 112 22.95 14.08 -0.42
CA SER A 112 24.41 14.11 -0.42
C SER A 112 25.02 12.70 -0.26
N SER A 113 24.43 11.88 0.61
CA SER A 113 24.87 10.50 0.81
C SER A 113 24.66 9.63 -0.44
N LEU A 114 23.53 9.81 -1.14
CA LEU A 114 23.25 9.14 -2.42
C LEU A 114 24.24 9.58 -3.51
N GLN A 115 24.60 10.86 -3.57
CA GLN A 115 25.61 11.37 -4.51
C GLN A 115 27.00 10.75 -4.25
N GLY A 116 27.32 10.47 -3.00
CA GLY A 116 28.59 9.85 -2.58
C GLY A 116 28.74 8.37 -2.96
N LEU A 117 27.66 7.67 -3.33
CA LEU A 117 27.71 6.22 -3.63
C LEU A 117 28.65 5.88 -4.79
N LYS A 118 28.66 6.69 -5.85
CA LYS A 118 29.54 6.47 -7.01
C LYS A 118 31.02 6.54 -6.63
N ALA A 119 31.39 7.44 -5.71
CA ALA A 119 32.76 7.53 -5.21
C ALA A 119 33.19 6.29 -4.40
N ARG A 120 32.22 5.57 -3.82
CA ARG A 120 32.42 4.27 -3.15
C ARG A 120 32.37 3.08 -4.13
N GLY A 121 32.17 3.30 -5.41
CA GLY A 121 32.01 2.24 -6.41
C GLY A 121 30.66 1.52 -6.36
N ILE A 122 29.66 2.11 -5.71
CA ILE A 122 28.32 1.54 -5.55
C ILE A 122 27.40 2.10 -6.65
N GLN A 123 26.72 1.20 -7.35
CA GLN A 123 25.73 1.54 -8.37
C GLN A 123 24.42 1.99 -7.72
N LEU A 124 23.85 3.09 -8.20
CA LEU A 124 22.55 3.58 -7.77
C LEU A 124 21.56 3.46 -8.94
N LYS A 125 20.53 2.63 -8.75
CA LYS A 125 19.47 2.38 -9.73
C LYS A 125 18.14 2.86 -9.17
N ILE A 126 17.42 3.69 -9.92
CA ILE A 126 16.18 4.34 -9.47
C ILE A 126 15.04 4.05 -10.44
N SER A 127 13.93 3.53 -9.91
CA SER A 127 12.64 3.53 -10.60
C SER A 127 11.74 4.63 -10.03
N SER A 128 11.28 5.53 -10.89
CA SER A 128 10.45 6.67 -10.49
C SER A 128 9.21 6.80 -11.37
N GLY A 129 8.13 7.34 -10.81
CA GLY A 129 7.05 7.89 -11.63
C GLY A 129 7.56 9.04 -12.49
N ILE A 130 6.84 9.37 -13.58
CA ILE A 130 7.15 10.57 -14.37
C ILE A 130 6.87 11.80 -13.50
N ALA A 131 7.93 12.41 -12.99
CA ALA A 131 7.90 13.66 -12.25
C ALA A 131 9.06 14.54 -12.71
N ASN A 132 8.82 15.85 -12.81
CA ASN A 132 9.85 16.84 -13.13
C ASN A 132 10.77 17.05 -11.91
N SER A 133 11.64 16.09 -11.62
CA SER A 133 12.67 16.24 -10.58
C SER A 133 13.99 16.65 -11.20
N THR A 134 14.39 17.90 -10.97
CA THR A 134 15.72 18.39 -11.34
C THR A 134 16.85 17.78 -10.49
N GLU A 135 16.52 17.02 -9.45
CA GLU A 135 17.48 16.40 -8.54
C GLU A 135 17.98 15.06 -9.06
N LEU A 136 17.11 14.29 -9.72
CA LEU A 136 17.48 13.00 -10.31
C LEU A 136 18.61 13.15 -11.34
N SER A 137 18.63 14.25 -12.10
CA SER A 137 19.74 14.55 -13.03
C SER A 137 21.04 14.93 -12.34
N LYS A 138 20.99 15.35 -11.07
CA LYS A 138 22.18 15.64 -10.24
C LYS A 138 22.69 14.40 -9.51
N LEU A 139 21.90 13.32 -9.46
CA LEU A 139 22.36 12.03 -8.98
C LEU A 139 23.14 11.34 -10.09
N ASN A 140 24.29 10.77 -9.75
CA ASN A 140 25.00 9.86 -10.64
C ASN A 140 24.32 8.47 -10.62
N ALA A 141 23.04 8.41 -10.97
CA ALA A 141 22.21 7.22 -10.91
C ALA A 141 21.72 6.81 -12.31
N GLU A 142 21.47 5.51 -12.50
CA GLU A 142 20.65 5.05 -13.60
C GLU A 142 19.19 5.20 -13.21
N VAL A 143 18.43 5.98 -13.98
CA VAL A 143 17.04 6.34 -13.65
C VAL A 143 16.09 5.84 -14.73
N HIS A 144 15.14 5.00 -14.34
CA HIS A 144 14.09 4.46 -15.17
C HIS A 144 12.74 5.10 -14.78
N TYR A 145 12.17 5.87 -15.70
CA TYR A 145 10.87 6.50 -15.52
C TYR A 145 9.74 5.60 -16.00
N ILE A 146 8.69 5.47 -15.19
CA ILE A 146 7.54 4.60 -15.46
C ILE A 146 6.33 5.47 -15.77
N ASN A 147 5.80 5.30 -16.98
CA ASN A 147 4.61 6.02 -17.44
C ASN A 147 3.32 5.33 -16.96
N MET A 148 3.03 5.43 -15.67
CA MET A 148 1.80 4.84 -15.10
C MET A 148 0.52 5.41 -15.72
N ALA A 149 0.56 6.68 -16.17
CA ALA A 149 -0.54 7.31 -16.90
C ALA A 149 -0.85 6.58 -18.22
N ALA A 150 0.16 6.13 -18.96
CA ALA A 150 -0.03 5.33 -20.17
C ALA A 150 -0.42 3.87 -19.86
N LEU A 151 0.22 3.26 -18.86
CA LEU A 151 0.07 1.83 -18.56
C LEU A 151 -1.28 1.47 -17.93
N THR A 152 -1.67 2.20 -16.88
CA THR A 152 -2.88 1.89 -16.09
C THR A 152 -3.78 3.10 -15.92
N LYS A 153 -3.36 4.27 -16.40
CA LYS A 153 -3.89 5.62 -16.11
C LYS A 153 -3.92 5.95 -14.60
N GLY A 154 -3.03 5.35 -13.83
CA GLY A 154 -2.79 5.65 -12.42
C GLY A 154 -1.41 6.25 -12.20
N ASN A 155 -0.91 6.11 -10.97
CA ASN A 155 0.39 6.62 -10.53
C ASN A 155 1.24 5.51 -9.88
N LEU A 156 2.54 5.75 -9.76
CA LEU A 156 3.42 4.92 -8.92
C LEU A 156 3.32 5.46 -7.50
N HIS A 157 2.99 4.62 -6.52
CA HIS A 157 2.96 4.92 -5.09
C HIS A 157 3.97 4.09 -4.29
N SER A 158 4.49 3.01 -4.89
CA SER A 158 5.52 2.15 -4.28
C SER A 158 6.70 2.94 -3.74
N SER A 159 7.06 2.64 -2.49
CA SER A 159 8.24 3.22 -1.84
C SER A 159 9.01 2.16 -1.08
N PHE A 160 10.13 1.74 -1.64
CA PHE A 160 11.01 0.74 -1.04
C PHE A 160 12.42 0.81 -1.62
N TRP A 161 13.38 0.29 -0.87
CA TRP A 161 14.80 0.24 -1.26
C TRP A 161 15.29 -1.18 -1.18
N VAL A 162 16.10 -1.64 -2.12
CA VAL A 162 16.82 -2.91 -2.04
C VAL A 162 18.31 -2.63 -2.11
N VAL A 163 19.08 -3.18 -1.16
CA VAL A 163 20.52 -2.99 -1.05
C VAL A 163 21.20 -4.35 -1.13
N ASP A 164 22.03 -4.53 -2.16
CA ASP A 164 22.80 -5.76 -2.44
C ASP A 164 21.96 -7.04 -2.40
N ARG A 165 20.65 -6.95 -2.74
CA ARG A 165 19.66 -8.05 -2.64
C ARG A 165 19.66 -8.78 -1.29
N LYS A 166 20.07 -8.07 -0.22
CA LYS A 166 20.28 -8.64 1.12
C LYS A 166 19.60 -7.84 2.21
N HIS A 167 19.52 -6.53 2.04
CA HIS A 167 18.87 -5.61 2.96
C HIS A 167 17.82 -4.79 2.21
N PHE A 168 16.77 -4.34 2.88
CA PHE A 168 15.77 -3.49 2.25
C PHE A 168 15.04 -2.59 3.25
N TYR A 169 14.43 -1.53 2.71
CA TYR A 169 13.44 -0.70 3.39
C TYR A 169 12.11 -0.85 2.65
N ILE A 170 11.00 -0.94 3.37
CA ILE A 170 9.65 -0.77 2.81
C ILE A 170 8.77 -0.06 3.83
N GLY A 171 8.00 0.93 3.37
CA GLY A 171 7.15 1.73 4.24
C GLY A 171 6.48 2.88 3.51
N SER A 172 5.80 3.75 4.26
CA SER A 172 5.01 4.83 3.70
C SER A 172 5.83 6.02 3.16
N ALA A 173 7.03 6.24 3.69
CA ALA A 173 7.84 7.42 3.34
C ALA A 173 8.39 7.33 1.92
N SER A 174 8.17 8.39 1.13
CA SER A 174 8.74 8.63 -0.20
C SER A 174 10.08 9.39 -0.13
N MET A 175 10.77 9.55 -1.27
CA MET A 175 11.96 10.43 -1.40
C MET A 175 11.56 11.91 -1.46
N ASP A 176 10.82 12.37 -0.44
CA ASP A 176 10.39 13.74 -0.22
C ASP A 176 10.89 14.18 1.15
N TRP A 177 11.50 15.37 1.22
CA TRP A 177 11.97 15.94 2.48
C TRP A 177 10.86 15.99 3.54
N ARG A 178 9.59 16.15 3.13
CA ARG A 178 8.44 16.14 4.05
C ARG A 178 8.27 14.80 4.73
N SER A 179 8.46 13.69 4.02
CA SER A 179 8.39 12.34 4.61
C SER A 179 9.54 12.06 5.59
N LEU A 180 10.63 12.84 5.53
CA LEU A 180 11.80 12.69 6.41
C LEU A 180 11.82 13.68 7.59
N ALA A 181 10.87 14.62 7.64
CA ALA A 181 10.86 15.68 8.63
C ALA A 181 9.46 15.98 9.17
N THR A 182 8.51 16.31 8.30
CA THR A 182 7.23 16.89 8.72
C THR A 182 6.05 15.93 8.74
N ARG A 183 6.08 14.83 8.00
CA ARG A 183 5.00 13.83 7.98
C ARG A 183 5.25 12.73 9.00
N LYS A 184 4.19 12.25 9.65
CA LYS A 184 4.29 11.01 10.42
C LYS A 184 4.28 9.84 9.43
N GLU A 185 5.42 9.16 9.35
CA GLU A 185 5.65 8.03 8.44
C GLU A 185 6.12 6.81 9.23
N LEU A 186 5.93 5.62 8.67
CA LEU A 186 6.33 4.36 9.28
C LEU A 186 6.75 3.35 8.21
N GLY A 187 7.76 2.54 8.54
CA GLY A 187 8.22 1.44 7.71
C GLY A 187 9.10 0.49 8.48
N VAL A 188 9.65 -0.49 7.78
CA VAL A 188 10.61 -1.45 8.36
C VAL A 188 11.89 -1.47 7.56
N LEU A 189 12.99 -1.62 8.28
CA LEU A 189 14.29 -2.00 7.73
C LEU A 189 14.53 -3.47 8.00
N VAL A 190 14.89 -4.19 6.96
CA VAL A 190 15.16 -5.63 7.04
C VAL A 190 16.59 -5.86 6.63
N TYR A 191 17.37 -6.49 7.50
CA TYR A 191 18.79 -6.78 7.29
C TYR A 191 19.04 -8.29 7.21
N ASN A 192 20.04 -8.67 6.41
CA ASN A 192 20.52 -10.05 6.24
C ASN A 192 19.46 -11.04 5.74
N CYS A 193 18.40 -10.54 5.12
CA CYS A 193 17.21 -11.32 4.77
C CYS A 193 17.13 -11.50 3.25
N SER A 194 18.13 -12.14 2.66
CA SER A 194 18.26 -12.15 1.21
C SER A 194 17.12 -12.88 0.51
N CYS A 195 16.45 -13.87 1.11
CA CYS A 195 15.29 -14.51 0.45
C CYS A 195 14.13 -13.52 0.23
N LEU A 196 13.84 -12.71 1.24
CA LEU A 196 12.77 -11.71 1.17
C LEU A 196 13.20 -10.49 0.35
N ALA A 197 14.47 -10.09 0.45
CA ALA A 197 15.04 -9.02 -0.36
C ALA A 197 15.07 -9.37 -1.86
N LEU A 198 15.38 -10.64 -2.21
CA LEU A 198 15.27 -11.15 -3.58
C LEU A 198 13.83 -11.07 -4.09
N ASP A 199 12.85 -11.40 -3.26
CA ASP A 199 11.45 -11.33 -3.66
C ASP A 199 11.00 -9.88 -3.93
N LEU A 200 11.43 -8.93 -3.09
CA LEU A 200 11.17 -7.50 -3.31
C LEU A 200 11.95 -6.94 -4.51
N HIS A 201 13.18 -7.41 -4.73
CA HIS A 201 13.98 -7.08 -5.91
C HIS A 201 13.24 -7.45 -7.20
N LYS A 202 12.53 -8.58 -7.26
CA LYS A 202 11.72 -8.92 -8.45
C LYS A 202 10.61 -7.90 -8.73
N VAL A 203 10.09 -7.21 -7.71
CA VAL A 203 9.16 -6.08 -7.89
C VAL A 203 9.90 -4.87 -8.48
N PHE A 204 11.11 -4.58 -7.99
CA PHE A 204 11.98 -3.55 -8.58
C PHE A 204 12.27 -3.85 -10.07
N SER A 205 12.68 -5.07 -10.40
CA SER A 205 13.03 -5.46 -11.77
C SER A 205 11.83 -5.40 -12.72
N LEU A 206 10.62 -5.63 -12.22
CA LEU A 206 9.39 -5.41 -12.98
C LEU A 206 9.24 -3.93 -13.34
N TYR A 207 9.34 -3.04 -12.36
CA TYR A 207 9.28 -1.59 -12.55
C TYR A 207 10.41 -1.08 -13.45
N TRP A 208 11.61 -1.61 -13.29
CA TRP A 208 12.78 -1.30 -14.09
C TRP A 208 12.57 -1.65 -15.57
N GLY A 209 12.02 -2.84 -15.87
CA GLY A 209 11.75 -3.31 -17.22
C GLY A 209 10.60 -2.60 -17.94
N LEU A 210 9.80 -1.80 -17.23
CA LEU A 210 8.73 -0.98 -17.80
C LEU A 210 9.21 0.36 -18.36
N GLN A 211 10.51 0.65 -18.32
CA GLN A 211 11.08 1.84 -18.94
C GLN A 211 10.69 1.93 -20.43
N TYR A 212 10.18 3.08 -20.84
CA TYR A 212 9.72 3.35 -22.21
C TYR A 212 8.57 2.46 -22.71
N LYS A 213 7.86 1.76 -21.83
CA LYS A 213 6.66 1.00 -22.18
C LYS A 213 5.42 1.85 -21.99
N ASP A 214 4.58 1.87 -23.02
CA ASP A 214 3.23 2.45 -22.98
C ASP A 214 2.13 1.37 -22.90
N PHE A 215 2.52 0.09 -22.85
CA PHE A 215 1.62 -1.04 -22.67
C PHE A 215 2.23 -2.10 -21.76
N ILE A 216 1.35 -2.87 -21.11
CA ILE A 216 1.72 -3.95 -20.21
C ILE A 216 2.00 -5.22 -21.03
N PRO A 217 3.15 -5.90 -20.85
CA PRO A 217 3.39 -7.18 -21.48
C PRO A 217 2.30 -8.20 -21.15
N SER A 218 1.90 -9.02 -22.12
CA SER A 218 0.90 -10.07 -21.90
C SER A 218 1.43 -11.24 -21.06
N PHE A 219 2.75 -11.39 -20.98
CA PHE A 219 3.42 -12.36 -20.12
C PHE A 219 4.67 -11.74 -19.50
N TRP A 220 4.94 -12.12 -18.26
CA TRP A 220 6.15 -11.74 -17.55
C TRP A 220 7.21 -12.83 -17.66
N SER A 221 8.48 -12.44 -17.72
CA SER A 221 9.60 -13.39 -17.66
C SER A 221 9.53 -14.21 -16.37
N LYS A 222 9.95 -15.48 -16.44
CA LYS A 222 10.05 -16.34 -15.24
C LYS A 222 10.93 -15.75 -14.14
N ARG A 223 11.89 -14.89 -14.52
CA ARG A 223 12.76 -14.16 -13.58
C ARG A 223 11.99 -13.24 -12.64
N LEU A 224 10.81 -12.77 -13.06
CA LEU A 224 9.94 -11.90 -12.26
C LEU A 224 8.89 -12.66 -11.44
N PHE A 225 8.84 -14.01 -11.52
CA PHE A 225 7.91 -14.80 -10.73
C PHE A 225 8.26 -14.69 -9.25
N ALA A 226 7.28 -14.45 -8.39
CA ALA A 226 7.53 -14.27 -6.97
C ALA A 226 8.16 -15.52 -6.33
N VAL A 227 9.02 -15.29 -5.35
CA VAL A 227 9.61 -16.34 -4.50
C VAL A 227 8.58 -16.83 -3.48
N SER A 228 7.68 -15.96 -3.05
CA SER A 228 6.72 -16.22 -1.98
C SER A 228 5.36 -15.57 -2.21
N ASN A 229 4.33 -16.09 -1.55
CA ASN A 229 2.96 -15.57 -1.58
C ASN A 229 2.17 -15.95 -0.33
N ARG A 230 0.90 -15.56 -0.29
CA ARG A 230 -0.01 -15.88 0.82
C ARG A 230 -0.15 -17.38 1.13
N ASP A 231 -0.07 -18.23 0.11
CA ASP A 231 -0.31 -19.68 0.22
C ASP A 231 0.99 -20.44 0.56
N THR A 232 2.12 -19.88 0.14
CA THR A 232 3.48 -20.39 0.36
C THR A 232 4.41 -19.27 0.85
N PRO A 233 4.19 -18.75 2.07
CA PRO A 233 5.03 -17.68 2.62
C PRO A 233 6.41 -18.21 3.01
N LEU A 234 7.41 -17.33 3.10
CA LEU A 234 8.75 -17.71 3.55
C LEU A 234 8.75 -18.00 5.05
N ASN A 235 9.24 -19.17 5.44
CA ASN A 235 9.60 -19.49 6.83
C ASN A 235 10.91 -18.78 7.17
N LEU A 236 10.86 -17.75 8.01
CA LEU A 236 11.99 -16.92 8.40
C LEU A 236 12.22 -16.97 9.92
N THR A 237 13.43 -16.63 10.33
CA THR A 237 13.76 -16.29 11.71
C THR A 237 13.96 -14.78 11.75
N ILE A 238 13.06 -14.04 12.41
CA ILE A 238 13.10 -12.57 12.51
C ILE A 238 13.46 -12.20 13.94
N ASN A 239 14.60 -11.54 14.15
CA ASN A 239 15.08 -11.14 15.48
C ASN A 239 15.11 -12.32 16.47
N GLY A 240 15.43 -13.52 15.98
CA GLY A 240 15.47 -14.76 16.78
C GLY A 240 14.14 -15.49 16.91
N THR A 241 13.00 -14.93 16.48
CA THR A 241 11.69 -15.58 16.56
C THR A 241 11.23 -16.12 15.20
N LYS A 242 10.46 -17.20 15.19
CA LYS A 242 9.94 -17.77 13.93
C LYS A 242 8.79 -16.94 13.38
N ALA A 243 8.85 -16.60 12.09
CA ALA A 243 7.84 -15.82 11.41
C ALA A 243 7.62 -16.30 9.97
N LEU A 244 6.45 -15.97 9.42
CA LEU A 244 6.13 -16.11 8.01
C LEU A 244 6.14 -14.74 7.36
N ALA A 245 6.71 -14.59 6.18
CA ALA A 245 6.63 -13.33 5.44
C ALA A 245 6.53 -13.51 3.93
N TYR A 246 5.88 -12.56 3.27
CA TYR A 246 5.82 -12.48 1.81
C TYR A 246 5.55 -11.05 1.36
N VAL A 247 5.93 -10.75 0.11
CA VAL A 247 5.69 -9.47 -0.55
C VAL A 247 4.45 -9.54 -1.43
N SER A 248 3.63 -8.49 -1.41
CA SER A 248 2.48 -8.29 -2.28
C SER A 248 2.67 -7.07 -3.18
N SER A 249 1.86 -6.96 -4.23
CA SER A 249 1.90 -5.83 -5.15
C SER A 249 0.55 -5.53 -5.78
N SER A 250 0.37 -4.28 -6.19
CA SER A 250 -0.77 -3.82 -6.99
C SER A 250 -0.28 -2.97 -8.17
N PRO A 251 -1.12 -2.74 -9.20
CA PRO A 251 -2.45 -3.33 -9.41
C PRO A 251 -2.38 -4.75 -9.99
N ASP A 252 -3.52 -5.46 -10.07
CA ASP A 252 -3.59 -6.85 -10.55
C ASP A 252 -2.94 -7.07 -11.93
N VAL A 253 -3.01 -6.06 -12.80
CA VAL A 253 -2.38 -6.12 -14.14
C VAL A 253 -0.86 -6.15 -14.10
N PHE A 254 -0.24 -5.79 -12.97
CA PHE A 254 1.21 -5.79 -12.76
C PHE A 254 1.68 -7.00 -11.94
N ILE A 255 0.84 -8.01 -11.73
CA ILE A 255 1.17 -9.17 -10.89
C ILE A 255 1.75 -10.30 -11.76
N PRO A 256 3.04 -10.65 -11.61
CA PRO A 256 3.60 -11.83 -12.23
C PRO A 256 3.05 -13.11 -11.59
N LYS A 257 3.33 -14.24 -12.23
CA LYS A 257 2.95 -15.54 -11.68
C LYS A 257 3.48 -15.71 -10.24
N HIS A 258 2.65 -16.31 -9.39
CA HIS A 258 2.94 -16.60 -7.99
C HIS A 258 3.05 -15.40 -7.05
N ARG A 259 2.89 -14.14 -7.49
CA ARG A 259 2.80 -12.97 -6.59
C ARG A 259 1.36 -12.82 -6.07
N SER A 260 1.20 -12.54 -4.79
CA SER A 260 -0.11 -12.15 -4.23
C SER A 260 -0.41 -10.68 -4.48
N SER A 261 -1.68 -10.34 -4.71
CA SER A 261 -2.09 -8.92 -4.76
C SER A 261 -2.15 -8.30 -3.37
N ASP A 262 -2.05 -6.97 -3.28
CA ASP A 262 -2.24 -6.28 -2.00
C ASP A 262 -3.64 -6.54 -1.41
N LEU A 263 -4.68 -6.64 -2.26
CA LEU A 263 -6.02 -7.00 -1.82
C LEU A 263 -6.10 -8.41 -1.25
N GLU A 264 -5.41 -9.37 -1.87
CA GLU A 264 -5.32 -10.74 -1.36
C GLU A 264 -4.56 -10.79 -0.02
N ALA A 265 -3.52 -9.98 0.13
CA ALA A 265 -2.73 -9.89 1.35
C ALA A 265 -3.53 -9.26 2.49
N ILE A 266 -4.18 -8.11 2.26
CA ILE A 266 -5.06 -7.44 3.23
C ILE A 266 -6.19 -8.39 3.64
N ALA A 267 -6.82 -9.08 2.68
CA ALA A 267 -7.88 -10.02 2.97
C ALA A 267 -7.41 -11.17 3.86
N ARG A 268 -6.25 -11.76 3.55
CA ARG A 268 -5.66 -12.84 4.35
C ARG A 268 -5.40 -12.39 5.79
N VAL A 269 -4.81 -11.21 5.99
CA VAL A 269 -4.48 -10.68 7.32
C VAL A 269 -5.75 -10.38 8.14
N ILE A 270 -6.80 -9.81 7.52
CA ILE A 270 -8.09 -9.61 8.19
C ILE A 270 -8.72 -10.96 8.57
N GLN A 271 -8.75 -11.92 7.64
CA GLN A 271 -9.35 -13.24 7.84
C GLN A 271 -8.63 -14.07 8.92
N ASP A 272 -7.32 -13.89 9.10
CA ASP A 272 -6.57 -14.57 10.15
C ASP A 272 -6.75 -13.94 11.54
N ALA A 273 -7.18 -12.67 11.63
CA ALA A 273 -7.33 -11.99 12.91
C ALA A 273 -8.42 -12.64 13.79
N ASN A 274 -8.09 -12.89 15.06
CA ASN A 274 -9.01 -13.51 16.03
C ASN A 274 -9.49 -12.52 17.10
N HIS A 275 -8.66 -11.55 17.48
CA HIS A 275 -8.94 -10.69 18.63
C HIS A 275 -9.11 -9.22 18.24
N PHE A 276 -8.20 -8.70 17.41
CA PHE A 276 -8.27 -7.31 16.99
C PHE A 276 -7.70 -7.07 15.59
N ILE A 277 -8.15 -5.97 14.99
CA ILE A 277 -7.63 -5.41 13.74
C ILE A 277 -7.47 -3.90 13.95
N TYR A 278 -6.23 -3.42 13.94
CA TYR A 278 -5.90 -2.01 14.07
C TYR A 278 -5.34 -1.50 12.75
N ILE A 279 -5.94 -0.45 12.21
CA ILE A 279 -5.64 0.06 10.87
C ILE A 279 -5.29 1.54 10.98
N SER A 280 -4.11 1.91 10.49
CA SER A 280 -3.68 3.30 10.33
C SER A 280 -3.48 3.58 8.84
N ILE A 281 -4.31 4.47 8.30
CA ILE A 281 -4.35 4.82 6.87
C ILE A 281 -4.55 6.32 6.70
N THR A 282 -4.12 6.86 5.56
CA THR A 282 -4.35 8.28 5.28
C THR A 282 -5.80 8.51 4.90
N ASP A 283 -6.28 7.73 3.92
CA ASP A 283 -7.63 7.87 3.37
C ASP A 283 -8.38 6.52 3.34
N TYR A 284 -9.66 6.58 3.70
CA TYR A 284 -10.61 5.47 3.65
C TYR A 284 -11.83 5.86 2.84
N LEU A 285 -12.01 5.25 1.68
CA LEU A 285 -13.16 5.53 0.84
C LEU A 285 -13.55 4.28 0.02
N PRO A 286 -14.57 3.52 0.43
CA PRO A 286 -15.02 2.33 -0.29
C PRO A 286 -15.87 2.70 -1.52
N LEU A 287 -15.37 3.62 -2.33
CA LEU A 287 -15.94 4.06 -3.60
C LEU A 287 -14.87 4.02 -4.70
N MET A 288 -15.34 3.99 -5.93
CA MET A 288 -14.54 4.12 -7.14
C MET A 288 -15.25 5.10 -8.08
N GLY A 289 -14.53 6.08 -8.64
CA GLY A 289 -15.13 7.27 -9.24
C GLY A 289 -14.27 7.90 -10.33
N ARG A 290 -13.82 7.11 -11.29
CA ARG A 290 -12.71 7.56 -12.15
C ARG A 290 -13.10 8.62 -13.18
N ASN A 291 -14.23 8.45 -13.87
CA ASN A 291 -14.56 9.23 -15.09
C ASN A 291 -16.00 9.08 -15.59
N THR A 292 -16.92 8.57 -14.77
CA THR A 292 -18.36 8.58 -15.10
C THR A 292 -19.07 9.42 -14.05
N SER A 293 -20.22 10.01 -14.39
CA SER A 293 -21.11 10.67 -13.45
C SER A 293 -21.69 9.73 -12.36
N ARG A 294 -21.20 8.48 -12.27
CA ARG A 294 -21.62 7.45 -11.32
C ARG A 294 -20.43 7.00 -10.48
N LEU A 295 -20.55 7.23 -9.17
CA LEU A 295 -19.71 6.59 -8.17
C LEU A 295 -20.18 5.14 -8.00
N GLU A 296 -19.24 4.21 -8.04
CA GLU A 296 -19.48 2.78 -7.79
C GLU A 296 -19.04 2.41 -6.38
N TYR A 297 -19.82 1.58 -5.70
CA TYR A 297 -19.44 1.08 -4.37
C TYR A 297 -18.39 -0.02 -4.50
N TRP A 298 -17.26 0.16 -3.83
CA TRP A 298 -16.13 -0.75 -3.86
C TRP A 298 -15.99 -1.47 -2.51
N SER A 299 -16.54 -2.68 -2.43
CA SER A 299 -16.73 -3.40 -1.17
C SER A 299 -15.54 -4.26 -0.72
N ARG A 300 -14.45 -4.35 -1.49
CA ARG A 300 -13.41 -5.38 -1.34
C ARG A 300 -12.81 -5.44 0.07
N ILE A 301 -12.50 -4.29 0.67
CA ILE A 301 -11.98 -4.21 2.04
C ILE A 301 -13.09 -3.92 3.05
N ASP A 302 -14.04 -3.03 2.72
CA ASP A 302 -15.15 -2.64 3.61
C ASP A 302 -16.01 -3.83 4.05
N SER A 303 -16.28 -4.79 3.14
CA SER A 303 -17.03 -6.00 3.47
C SER A 303 -16.30 -6.92 4.45
N LEU A 304 -14.98 -7.04 4.35
CA LEU A 304 -14.17 -7.83 5.27
C LEU A 304 -14.13 -7.23 6.67
N ILE A 305 -14.07 -5.89 6.78
CA ILE A 305 -14.17 -5.20 8.07
C ILE A 305 -15.55 -5.44 8.70
N ARG A 306 -16.62 -5.32 7.92
CA ARG A 306 -18.00 -5.59 8.40
C ARG A 306 -18.16 -7.03 8.86
N GLU A 307 -17.64 -7.98 8.09
CA GLU A 307 -17.65 -9.40 8.43
C GLU A 307 -16.91 -9.66 9.75
N ALA A 308 -15.70 -9.11 9.90
CA ALA A 308 -14.91 -9.25 11.11
C ALA A 308 -15.61 -8.69 12.35
N LEU A 309 -16.26 -7.52 12.22
CA LEU A 309 -17.03 -6.89 13.28
C LEU A 309 -18.26 -7.71 13.69
N ILE A 310 -19.09 -8.10 12.72
CA ILE A 310 -20.43 -8.64 12.98
C ILE A 310 -20.40 -10.16 13.21
N LEU A 311 -19.68 -10.89 12.37
CA LEU A 311 -19.76 -12.37 12.38
C LEU A 311 -18.72 -12.99 13.30
N ARG A 312 -17.59 -12.31 13.53
CA ARG A 312 -16.46 -12.84 14.30
C ARG A 312 -16.20 -12.11 15.61
N ASN A 313 -16.91 -11.01 15.89
CA ASN A 313 -16.73 -10.17 17.08
C ASN A 313 -15.26 -9.72 17.29
N VAL A 314 -14.54 -9.46 16.20
CA VAL A 314 -13.16 -8.96 16.25
C VAL A 314 -13.19 -7.46 16.51
N ARG A 315 -12.39 -6.98 17.47
CA ARG A 315 -12.28 -5.55 17.78
C ARG A 315 -11.59 -4.81 16.64
N VAL A 316 -12.19 -3.75 16.11
CA VAL A 316 -11.56 -2.94 15.06
C VAL A 316 -11.27 -1.52 15.55
N ARG A 317 -10.07 -1.02 15.27
CA ARG A 317 -9.71 0.40 15.46
C ARG A 317 -9.24 1.01 14.15
N LEU A 318 -9.86 2.12 13.76
CA LEU A 318 -9.52 2.87 12.55
C LEU A 318 -8.91 4.22 12.92
N LEU A 319 -7.61 4.39 12.68
CA LEU A 319 -6.90 5.65 12.75
C LEU A 319 -6.79 6.22 11.34
N ILE A 320 -7.57 7.27 11.05
CA ILE A 320 -7.66 7.87 9.71
C ILE A 320 -7.15 9.30 9.78
N SER A 321 -6.41 9.74 8.77
CA SER A 321 -5.96 11.12 8.71
C SER A 321 -7.06 12.08 8.28
N CYS A 322 -6.97 13.31 8.75
CA CYS A 322 -7.89 14.38 8.40
C CYS A 322 -7.08 15.53 7.82
N SER A 323 -7.27 15.76 6.54
CA SER A 323 -6.67 16.86 5.80
C SER A 323 -7.70 17.56 4.93
N GLU A 324 -7.36 18.71 4.37
CA GLU A 324 -8.25 19.43 3.46
C GLU A 324 -8.62 18.62 2.21
N LYS A 325 -7.82 17.60 1.86
CA LYS A 325 -8.05 16.70 0.72
C LYS A 325 -8.98 15.53 1.04
N THR A 326 -9.25 15.25 2.31
CA THR A 326 -10.07 14.11 2.72
C THR A 326 -11.47 14.23 2.14
N HIS A 327 -11.94 13.17 1.49
CA HIS A 327 -13.23 13.17 0.81
C HIS A 327 -14.39 13.33 1.81
N PRO A 328 -15.44 14.16 1.53
CA PRO A 328 -16.52 14.40 2.48
C PRO A 328 -17.28 13.13 2.93
N LEU A 329 -17.31 12.09 2.10
CA LEU A 329 -17.96 10.81 2.43
C LEU A 329 -17.12 9.87 3.30
N THR A 330 -15.82 10.12 3.48
CA THR A 330 -14.93 9.25 4.28
C THR A 330 -15.51 8.98 5.66
N PHE A 331 -15.85 10.04 6.40
CA PHE A 331 -16.42 9.88 7.74
C PHE A 331 -17.86 9.35 7.74
N ASN A 332 -18.61 9.49 6.64
CA ASN A 332 -19.93 8.85 6.49
C ASN A 332 -19.79 7.33 6.41
N PHE A 333 -18.81 6.81 5.68
CA PHE A 333 -18.54 5.37 5.62
C PHE A 333 -17.99 4.82 6.94
N VAL A 334 -17.09 5.55 7.59
CA VAL A 334 -16.59 5.18 8.93
C VAL A 334 -17.75 5.17 9.95
N TRP A 335 -18.65 6.14 9.86
CA TRP A 335 -19.85 6.18 10.70
C TRP A 335 -20.78 4.99 10.41
N SER A 336 -20.95 4.61 9.14
CA SER A 336 -21.71 3.42 8.75
C SER A 336 -21.15 2.17 9.42
N LEU A 337 -19.83 1.98 9.43
CA LEU A 337 -19.21 0.86 10.14
C LEU A 337 -19.53 0.90 11.64
N ARG A 338 -19.43 2.09 12.26
CA ARG A 338 -19.68 2.25 13.71
C ARG A 338 -21.12 1.97 14.10
N SER A 339 -22.07 2.37 13.25
CA SER A 339 -23.49 2.16 13.50
C SER A 339 -23.88 0.68 13.59
N LEU A 340 -23.09 -0.23 12.99
CA LEU A 340 -23.33 -1.68 13.07
C LEU A 340 -23.13 -2.22 14.49
N CYS A 341 -22.34 -1.53 15.33
CA CYS A 341 -22.00 -1.97 16.68
C CYS A 341 -22.84 -1.31 17.78
N MET A 342 -23.72 -0.33 17.48
CA MET A 342 -24.35 0.50 18.52
C MET A 342 -25.24 -0.27 19.50
N GLU A 343 -25.90 -1.33 19.03
CA GLU A 343 -26.83 -2.15 19.83
C GLU A 343 -26.23 -3.50 20.25
N GLN A 344 -24.96 -3.77 19.90
CA GLN A 344 -24.32 -5.07 20.11
C GLN A 344 -23.18 -4.95 21.13
N ALA A 345 -23.38 -5.49 22.33
CA ALA A 345 -22.41 -5.38 23.43
C ALA A 345 -21.00 -5.94 23.12
N ASN A 346 -20.90 -6.90 22.19
CA ASN A 346 -19.64 -7.55 21.80
C ASN A 346 -19.01 -6.97 20.52
N CYS A 347 -19.56 -5.88 19.97
CA CYS A 347 -19.05 -5.23 18.77
C CYS A 347 -18.31 -3.95 19.17
N SER A 348 -17.01 -3.88 18.85
CA SER A 348 -16.17 -2.74 19.22
C SER A 348 -15.48 -2.20 17.96
N LEU A 349 -16.08 -1.15 17.39
CA LEU A 349 -15.43 -0.28 16.42
C LEU A 349 -15.18 1.08 17.05
N GLU A 350 -13.92 1.45 17.15
CA GLU A 350 -13.52 2.80 17.48
C GLU A 350 -12.85 3.42 16.26
N ALA A 351 -13.12 4.69 16.00
CA ALA A 351 -12.46 5.43 14.95
C ALA A 351 -12.09 6.82 15.45
N VAL A 352 -10.83 7.19 15.21
CA VAL A 352 -10.30 8.50 15.56
C VAL A 352 -9.60 9.11 14.36
N SER A 353 -9.63 10.42 14.32
CA SER A 353 -8.96 11.21 13.30
C SER A 353 -7.66 11.79 13.84
N SER A 354 -6.59 11.74 13.05
CA SER A 354 -5.34 12.47 13.34
C SER A 354 -5.28 13.75 12.50
N GLY A 355 -4.94 14.91 13.11
CA GLY A 355 -4.64 16.15 12.36
C GLY A 355 -5.70 17.27 12.37
N GLY A 356 -6.59 17.36 13.36
CA GLY A 356 -7.69 18.35 13.38
C GLY A 356 -7.63 19.46 14.44
N GLN A 357 -6.49 19.69 15.13
CA GLN A 357 -6.41 20.72 16.17
C GLN A 357 -6.18 22.12 15.59
N ARG A 358 -6.63 23.16 16.30
CA ARG A 358 -6.70 24.56 15.81
C ARG A 358 -5.35 25.20 15.47
N ASP A 359 -4.23 24.68 15.97
CA ASP A 359 -2.89 25.28 15.85
C ASP A 359 -1.79 24.33 15.36
N VAL A 360 -2.12 23.07 15.03
CA VAL A 360 -1.13 22.15 14.43
C VAL A 360 -1.08 22.46 12.95
N SER A 361 0.07 22.93 12.49
CA SER A 361 0.33 23.24 11.08
C SER A 361 -0.07 22.05 10.20
N LEU A 362 -0.52 22.33 8.96
CA LEU A 362 -0.96 21.33 7.96
C LEU A 362 0.09 20.25 7.60
N GLU A 363 1.23 20.23 8.28
CA GLU A 363 2.40 19.44 7.93
C GLU A 363 2.50 18.12 8.73
N GLY A 364 2.01 18.07 9.97
CA GLY A 364 2.03 16.88 10.87
C GLY A 364 1.01 15.78 10.53
N ILE A 365 0.65 15.61 9.26
CA ILE A 365 -0.34 14.61 8.82
C ILE A 365 0.23 13.19 9.02
N ASN A 366 -0.63 12.26 9.46
CA ASN A 366 -0.30 10.84 9.51
C ASN A 366 -0.40 10.21 8.12
N HIS A 367 0.72 9.77 7.57
CA HIS A 367 0.83 9.13 6.26
C HIS A 367 1.08 7.62 6.39
N ASN A 368 0.90 7.03 7.57
CA ASN A 368 1.02 5.60 7.76
C ASN A 368 -0.01 4.85 6.91
N ARG A 369 0.40 3.71 6.34
CA ARG A 369 -0.44 2.78 5.57
C ARG A 369 -0.17 1.36 6.04
N PHE A 370 -0.74 1.02 7.18
CA PHE A 370 -0.54 -0.31 7.76
C PHE A 370 -1.76 -0.82 8.52
N MET A 371 -1.76 -2.14 8.70
CA MET A 371 -2.68 -2.85 9.56
C MET A 371 -1.89 -3.81 10.45
N VAL A 372 -2.29 -3.92 11.72
CA VAL A 372 -1.77 -4.88 12.69
C VAL A 372 -2.91 -5.64 13.33
N THR A 373 -2.75 -6.95 13.46
CA THR A 373 -3.70 -7.86 14.11
C THR A 373 -2.99 -8.62 15.22
N ASP A 374 -3.72 -9.47 15.93
CA ASP A 374 -3.12 -10.34 16.95
C ASP A 374 -2.12 -11.36 16.36
N ARG A 375 -2.16 -11.62 15.04
CA ARG A 375 -1.31 -12.63 14.38
C ARG A 375 -0.30 -12.06 13.39
N ALA A 376 -0.61 -10.94 12.74
CA ALA A 376 0.16 -10.49 11.59
C ALA A 376 0.12 -8.97 11.41
N ILE A 377 1.04 -8.47 10.61
CA ILE A 377 1.04 -7.10 10.10
C ILE A 377 0.94 -7.10 8.58
N TYR A 378 0.35 -6.03 8.05
CA TYR A 378 0.43 -5.65 6.65
C TYR A 378 0.96 -4.21 6.60
N LEU A 379 2.09 -4.01 5.91
CA LEU A 379 2.66 -2.70 5.60
C LEU A 379 2.50 -2.48 4.10
N GLY A 380 1.87 -1.38 3.67
CA GLY A 380 1.61 -1.11 2.26
C GLY A 380 1.93 0.32 1.85
N ASN A 381 1.81 0.58 0.55
CA ASN A 381 1.99 1.91 -0.02
C ASN A 381 0.69 2.58 -0.49
N LEU A 382 -0.42 1.85 -0.49
CA LEU A 382 -1.72 2.31 -1.01
C LEU A 382 -2.71 2.62 0.11
N ASP A 383 -3.48 3.69 -0.08
CA ASP A 383 -4.61 4.02 0.81
C ASP A 383 -5.83 3.13 0.51
N TRP A 384 -6.81 3.10 1.41
CA TRP A 384 -7.91 2.13 1.35
C TRP A 384 -9.09 2.69 0.55
N GLU A 385 -8.79 2.93 -0.72
CA GLU A 385 -9.72 3.47 -1.72
C GLU A 385 -9.78 2.57 -2.95
N GLY A 386 -10.92 2.55 -3.66
CA GLY A 386 -11.08 1.62 -4.78
C GLY A 386 -10.12 1.86 -5.94
N GLU A 387 -9.80 3.12 -6.23
CA GLU A 387 -8.93 3.49 -7.34
C GLU A 387 -7.46 3.14 -7.10
N GLU A 388 -7.02 3.18 -5.84
CA GLU A 388 -5.64 2.90 -5.43
C GLU A 388 -5.22 1.51 -5.90
N PHE A 389 -5.94 0.46 -5.51
CA PHE A 389 -5.59 -0.92 -5.87
C PHE A 389 -5.84 -1.27 -7.35
N THR A 390 -6.64 -0.47 -8.05
CA THR A 390 -7.06 -0.76 -9.43
C THR A 390 -6.11 -0.13 -10.46
N PHE A 391 -5.61 1.07 -10.17
CA PHE A 391 -4.83 1.84 -11.13
C PHE A 391 -3.41 2.17 -10.63
N ASN A 392 -3.19 2.25 -9.33
CA ASN A 392 -1.93 2.71 -8.77
C ASN A 392 -1.00 1.53 -8.45
N ALA A 393 0.28 1.72 -8.75
CA ALA A 393 1.31 0.72 -8.49
C ALA A 393 1.85 0.85 -7.06
N GLY A 394 1.63 -0.17 -6.26
CA GLY A 394 2.04 -0.26 -4.86
C GLY A 394 2.74 -1.60 -4.57
N ALA A 395 3.48 -1.62 -3.47
CA ALA A 395 4.04 -2.83 -2.88
C ALA A 395 3.59 -2.96 -1.43
N GLY A 396 3.48 -4.20 -0.96
CA GLY A 396 3.14 -4.53 0.41
C GLY A 396 4.02 -5.62 0.99
N LEU A 397 4.09 -5.67 2.31
CA LEU A 397 4.79 -6.68 3.08
C LEU A 397 3.88 -7.22 4.18
N VAL A 398 3.74 -8.54 4.23
CA VAL A 398 3.08 -9.25 5.33
C VAL A 398 4.13 -9.94 6.17
N ILE A 399 4.04 -9.79 7.50
CA ILE A 399 4.80 -10.57 8.47
C ILE A 399 3.81 -11.15 9.49
N SER A 400 3.80 -12.47 9.63
CA SER A 400 2.93 -13.20 10.56
C SER A 400 3.77 -13.94 11.60
N LYS A 401 3.33 -13.94 12.86
CA LYS A 401 3.96 -14.75 13.91
C LYS A 401 3.48 -16.19 13.86
N LEU A 402 4.36 -17.15 14.17
CA LEU A 402 4.01 -18.56 14.35
C LEU A 402 3.68 -18.81 15.84
N GLU A 403 2.66 -19.62 16.13
CA GLU A 403 2.07 -19.77 17.47
C GLU A 403 2.91 -20.58 18.49
N ASP A 404 4.14 -20.97 18.18
CA ASP A 404 4.90 -21.87 19.06
C ASP A 404 5.91 -21.18 20.00
N ILE A 405 5.56 -21.26 21.30
CA ILE A 405 6.34 -21.55 22.52
C ILE A 405 7.52 -20.60 22.89
N ASP A 406 7.26 -19.79 23.92
CA ASP A 406 8.24 -19.23 24.89
C ASP A 406 9.26 -18.16 24.46
N ASP A 407 9.04 -17.42 23.38
CA ASP A 407 9.88 -16.26 23.12
C ASP A 407 9.40 -15.03 23.89
N ARG A 408 10.11 -14.67 24.97
CA ARG A 408 10.02 -13.37 25.67
C ARG A 408 10.42 -12.16 24.77
N ASN A 409 10.66 -12.39 23.49
CA ASN A 409 11.17 -11.40 22.56
C ASN A 409 10.02 -10.65 21.91
N PHE A 410 10.05 -9.33 22.07
CA PHE A 410 9.07 -8.41 21.51
C PHE A 410 9.08 -8.46 19.98
N THR A 411 8.11 -9.14 19.41
CA THR A 411 8.00 -9.42 17.97
C THR A 411 7.72 -8.15 17.16
N VAL A 412 7.91 -8.20 15.84
CA VAL A 412 7.58 -7.07 14.95
C VAL A 412 6.09 -6.73 15.03
N VAL A 413 5.22 -7.74 15.20
CA VAL A 413 3.77 -7.56 15.38
C VAL A 413 3.50 -6.73 16.64
N GLU A 414 4.10 -7.09 17.77
CA GLU A 414 3.91 -6.39 19.05
C GLU A 414 4.53 -4.98 19.03
N GLN A 415 5.67 -4.80 18.36
CA GLN A 415 6.27 -3.48 18.14
C GLN A 415 5.34 -2.55 17.36
N LEU A 416 4.74 -3.05 16.27
CA LEU A 416 3.82 -2.26 15.46
C LEU A 416 2.49 -2.00 16.18
N GLN A 417 2.01 -2.98 16.97
CA GLN A 417 0.85 -2.78 17.85
C GLN A 417 1.12 -1.66 18.86
N ALA A 418 2.28 -1.65 19.52
CA ALA A 418 2.63 -0.60 20.47
C ALA A 418 2.75 0.78 19.82
N ALA A 419 3.31 0.85 18.60
CA ALA A 419 3.35 2.09 17.83
C ALA A 419 1.93 2.60 17.50
N PHE A 420 1.04 1.70 17.06
CA PHE A 420 -0.36 2.04 16.82
C PHE A 420 -1.07 2.54 18.09
N GLU A 421 -0.92 1.82 19.21
CA GLU A 421 -1.58 2.19 20.48
C GLU A 421 -1.05 3.52 21.02
N ARG A 422 0.25 3.79 20.90
CA ARG A 422 0.83 5.09 21.24
C ARG A 422 0.17 6.22 20.45
N ASP A 423 0.06 6.06 19.13
CA ASP A 423 -0.55 7.07 18.26
C ASP A 423 -2.05 7.21 18.55
N TRP A 424 -2.74 6.08 18.79
CA TRP A 424 -4.16 6.00 19.12
C TRP A 424 -4.53 6.72 20.42
N PHE A 425 -3.76 6.51 21.49
CA PHE A 425 -4.00 7.14 22.79
C PHE A 425 -3.36 8.53 22.91
N SER A 426 -2.80 9.07 21.83
CA SER A 426 -2.19 10.40 21.83
C SER A 426 -3.22 11.51 21.87
N GLN A 427 -2.80 12.68 22.37
CA GLN A 427 -3.62 13.91 22.40
C GLN A 427 -3.95 14.47 21.01
N TYR A 428 -3.31 13.95 19.96
CA TYR A 428 -3.49 14.38 18.57
C TYR A 428 -4.68 13.68 17.88
N THR A 429 -5.30 12.72 18.56
CA THR A 429 -6.46 11.99 18.05
C THR A 429 -7.78 12.67 18.45
N ILE A 430 -8.72 12.71 17.51
CA ILE A 430 -10.06 13.25 17.73
C ILE A 430 -11.06 12.10 17.57
N PRO A 431 -11.81 11.73 18.62
CA PRO A 431 -12.85 10.72 18.50
C PRO A 431 -14.00 11.22 17.64
N LEU A 432 -14.51 10.36 16.76
CA LEU A 432 -15.73 10.68 16.03
C LEU A 432 -16.90 10.77 17.03
N GLN A 433 -17.65 11.86 17.04
CA GLN A 433 -18.83 12.03 17.90
C GLN A 433 -20.12 11.81 17.11
N ALA A 434 -21.15 11.27 17.76
CA ALA A 434 -22.49 11.24 17.18
C ALA A 434 -22.95 12.66 16.87
N ASN A 435 -23.46 12.87 15.65
CA ASN A 435 -24.04 14.13 15.18
C ASN A 435 -23.07 15.31 15.00
N LYS A 436 -21.74 15.09 15.02
CA LYS A 436 -20.75 16.08 14.59
C LYS A 436 -19.89 15.50 13.48
N PHE A 437 -20.13 15.94 12.26
CA PHE A 437 -19.25 15.63 11.15
C PHE A 437 -17.93 16.37 11.36
N LEU A 438 -16.83 15.62 11.42
CA LEU A 438 -15.51 16.21 11.47
C LEU A 438 -15.26 16.88 10.12
N VAL A 439 -15.15 18.21 10.13
CA VAL A 439 -14.85 18.97 8.92
C VAL A 439 -13.34 19.15 8.85
N CYS A 440 -12.69 18.39 7.97
CA CYS A 440 -11.25 18.50 7.71
C CYS A 440 -10.90 19.69 6.80
N ASN A 441 -11.90 20.30 6.17
CA ASN A 441 -11.73 21.43 5.25
C ASN A 441 -12.40 22.69 5.81
N LYS A 442 -11.62 23.66 6.32
CA LYS A 442 -12.16 24.93 6.84
C LYS A 442 -12.69 25.86 5.74
N HIS A 443 -12.50 25.54 4.46
CA HIS A 443 -12.82 26.39 3.33
C HIS A 443 -13.62 25.67 2.24
N GLN A 444 -14.79 25.10 2.56
CA GLN A 444 -15.93 25.04 1.63
C GLN A 444 -17.16 24.41 2.30
N ILE A 445 -18.01 25.24 2.88
CA ILE A 445 -19.47 25.05 2.76
C ILE A 445 -20.06 26.46 2.57
N LYS A 446 -20.29 26.88 1.32
CA LYS A 446 -21.45 27.73 1.08
C LYS A 446 -22.64 26.81 1.35
N PRO A 447 -23.54 27.13 2.29
CA PRO A 447 -24.72 26.31 2.48
C PRO A 447 -25.45 26.28 1.14
N MET A 448 -25.67 25.07 0.61
CA MET A 448 -26.65 24.89 -0.44
C MET A 448 -27.96 25.39 0.16
N VAL A 449 -28.48 26.48 -0.39
CA VAL A 449 -29.70 27.13 0.08
C VAL A 449 -30.78 26.07 0.16
N LEU A 450 -31.18 25.75 1.39
CA LEU A 450 -32.38 25.00 1.66
C LEU A 450 -33.52 25.81 1.00
N LEU A 451 -34.09 25.28 -0.07
CA LEU A 451 -35.35 25.80 -0.61
C LEU A 451 -36.33 25.83 0.56
N LYS A 452 -36.73 27.06 0.95
CA LYS A 452 -37.68 27.30 2.03
C LYS A 452 -38.89 26.37 1.86
N PRO A 453 -39.37 25.73 2.93
CA PRO A 453 -40.70 25.14 2.88
C PRO A 453 -41.69 26.29 2.71
N THR A 454 -42.43 26.29 1.59
CA THR A 454 -43.62 27.12 1.44
C THR A 454 -44.60 26.72 2.54
N ALA A 455 -44.98 27.71 3.35
CA ALA A 455 -45.90 27.54 4.46
C ALA A 455 -47.23 26.93 3.97
N CYS A 456 -47.61 25.78 4.51
CA CYS A 456 -48.99 25.35 4.47
C CYS A 456 -49.76 26.09 5.56
N GLU A 457 -50.61 27.00 5.13
CA GLU A 457 -51.63 27.65 5.94
C GLU A 457 -52.53 26.58 6.59
N GLN A 458 -52.61 26.61 7.92
CA GLN A 458 -53.58 25.83 8.68
C GLN A 458 -54.96 26.45 8.48
N THR A 459 -55.82 25.83 7.69
CA THR A 459 -57.27 25.95 7.86
C THR A 459 -57.80 24.62 8.37
N GLY A 460 -58.51 24.69 9.50
CA GLY A 460 -58.96 23.54 10.27
C GLY A 460 -59.96 22.67 9.52
N GLY A 461 -59.87 21.37 9.77
CA GLY A 461 -60.84 20.38 9.29
C GLY A 461 -60.47 18.98 9.77
N THR A 462 -61.13 18.52 10.81
CA THR A 462 -61.15 17.12 11.27
C THR A 462 -61.49 16.15 10.15
N SER A 463 -60.62 15.17 9.87
CA SER A 463 -61.04 13.79 9.57
C SER A 463 -59.84 12.84 9.59
N ALA A 464 -59.99 11.72 10.29
CA ALA A 464 -59.02 10.63 10.34
C ALA A 464 -58.91 9.92 8.98
N TYR A 465 -57.69 9.60 8.55
CA TYR A 465 -57.47 8.61 7.50
C TYR A 465 -56.43 7.57 7.91
N VAL A 466 -56.89 6.33 7.80
CA VAL A 466 -56.24 5.05 8.07
C VAL A 466 -55.06 4.85 7.10
N ALA A 467 -53.92 4.40 7.62
CA ALA A 467 -52.77 4.00 6.79
C ALA A 467 -52.98 2.56 6.27
N THR A 468 -53.19 2.43 4.96
CA THR A 468 -53.22 1.15 4.26
C THR A 468 -51.80 0.63 4.04
N VAL A 469 -51.50 -0.54 4.58
CA VAL A 469 -50.26 -1.31 4.31
C VAL A 469 -50.40 -1.97 2.93
N ALA A 470 -49.54 -1.61 1.98
CA ALA A 470 -49.44 -2.31 0.71
C ALA A 470 -48.41 -3.45 0.83
N THR A 471 -48.92 -4.68 0.94
CA THR A 471 -48.15 -5.93 0.77
C THR A 471 -48.07 -6.26 -0.72
N SER A 472 -46.87 -6.29 -1.29
CA SER A 472 -46.66 -6.80 -2.66
C SER A 472 -46.59 -8.34 -2.62
N GLY A 473 -47.71 -8.96 -2.98
CA GLY A 473 -47.82 -10.40 -3.20
C GLY A 473 -47.10 -10.82 -4.48
N ILE A 474 -46.24 -11.85 -4.35
CA ILE A 474 -45.64 -12.61 -5.44
C ILE A 474 -46.74 -13.49 -6.07
N GLN A 475 -47.03 -13.27 -7.35
CA GLN A 475 -48.03 -14.05 -8.09
C GLN A 475 -47.33 -15.12 -8.93
N TYR A 476 -47.44 -16.39 -8.50
CA TYR A 476 -47.10 -17.56 -9.29
C TYR A 476 -48.12 -17.76 -10.41
N SER A 477 -47.64 -17.87 -11.66
CA SER A 477 -48.45 -18.34 -12.79
C SER A 477 -48.26 -19.85 -12.96
N ALA A 478 -49.29 -20.61 -12.62
CA ALA A 478 -49.43 -22.02 -12.98
C ALA A 478 -50.29 -22.13 -14.24
N ARG A 479 -49.74 -22.72 -15.31
CA ARG A 479 -50.52 -23.29 -16.41
C ARG A 479 -50.34 -24.80 -16.36
N THR A 480 -51.40 -25.51 -15.98
CA THR A 480 -51.58 -26.93 -16.24
C THR A 480 -52.44 -27.10 -17.48
N GLY A 481 -52.04 -28.03 -18.35
CA GLY A 481 -52.82 -28.54 -19.48
C GLY A 481 -52.31 -29.92 -19.84
N TYR A 482 -53.07 -30.94 -19.43
CA TYR A 482 -52.85 -32.36 -19.72
C TYR A 482 -53.15 -32.68 -21.19
N HIS A 483 -52.34 -33.55 -21.83
CA HIS A 483 -52.80 -34.83 -22.40
C HIS A 483 -51.65 -35.63 -23.05
N THR A 484 -51.40 -36.82 -22.49
CA THR A 484 -50.86 -38.04 -23.15
C THR A 484 -51.97 -38.72 -23.97
N PRO A 485 -51.69 -39.68 -24.88
CA PRO A 485 -50.56 -40.63 -24.96
C PRO A 485 -49.48 -40.33 -26.01
#